data_AF-A0A165REW6-F1
#
_entry.id   AF-A0A165REW6-F1
#
_cell.length_a   1.000
_cell.length_b   1.000
_cell.length_c   1.000
_cell.angle_alpha   90.00
_cell.angle_beta   90.00
_cell.angle_gamma   90.00
#
_symmetry.space_group_name_H-M   'P 1'
#
loop_
_entity.id
_entity.type
_entity.pdbx_description
1 polymer ?
#
loop_
_entity_poly.entity_id
_entity_poly.type
_entity_poly.pdbx_seq_one_letter_code
_entity_poly.pdbx_strand_id
1 'polypeptide(L)'
;MRAPLGRSLGFDIWGLGTSLYAPTGNGDFIFGHDGANDPAINTAARLNPESGDALVILVSGQSSLATTLGSDWVFWQSGYPDLFATDTVFGSMMVPALSGTAVILEVAVVLGLRTRRKA
;
A
#
# COMPACT_ATOMS: atom_id res chain seq x y z
N MET A 1 -13.27 -2.51 -17.81
CA MET A 1 -12.44 -2.43 -16.59
C MET A 1 -11.76 -3.77 -16.38
N ARG A 2 -10.50 -3.78 -15.93
CA ARG A 2 -9.83 -5.03 -15.58
C ARG A 2 -10.44 -5.58 -14.29
N ALA A 3 -10.51 -6.90 -14.17
CA ALA A 3 -10.99 -7.59 -12.98
C ALA A 3 -10.00 -8.70 -12.64
N PRO A 4 -9.78 -9.01 -11.34
CA PRO A 4 -8.88 -10.11 -10.95
C PRO A 4 -9.32 -11.44 -11.60
N LEU A 5 -8.40 -12.12 -12.28
CA LEU A 5 -8.59 -13.47 -12.81
C LEU A 5 -7.95 -14.53 -11.91
N GLY A 6 -7.06 -14.12 -11.00
CA GLY A 6 -6.45 -14.98 -10.00
C GLY A 6 -5.89 -14.16 -8.85
N ARG A 7 -5.43 -14.86 -7.80
CA ARG A 7 -4.75 -14.26 -6.66
C ARG A 7 -3.51 -15.08 -6.32
N SER A 8 -2.40 -14.40 -6.06
CA SER A 8 -1.18 -15.03 -5.53
C SER A 8 -0.68 -14.19 -4.37
N LEU A 9 -0.45 -14.76 -3.19
CA LEU A 9 0.06 -14.04 -2.00
C LEU A 9 -0.69 -12.74 -1.66
N GLY A 10 -1.99 -12.65 -1.98
CA GLY A 10 -2.80 -11.43 -1.79
C GLY A 10 -2.75 -10.44 -2.95
N PHE A 11 -1.91 -10.67 -3.97
CA PHE A 11 -1.87 -9.91 -5.21
C PHE A 11 -3.00 -10.33 -6.14
N ASP A 12 -3.87 -9.39 -6.51
CA ASP A 12 -4.82 -9.58 -7.59
C ASP A 12 -4.06 -9.63 -8.93
N ILE A 13 -4.20 -10.74 -9.65
CA ILE A 13 -3.54 -11.01 -10.92
C ILE A 13 -4.57 -10.94 -12.04
N TRP A 14 -4.19 -10.28 -13.14
CA TRP A 14 -4.95 -10.18 -14.37
C TRP A 14 -4.12 -10.73 -15.55
N GLY A 15 -4.80 -11.42 -16.46
CA GLY A 15 -4.17 -12.02 -17.64
C GLY A 15 -3.06 -13.02 -17.30
N LEU A 16 -1.93 -12.90 -17.99
CA LEU A 16 -0.78 -13.82 -17.90
C LEU A 16 0.28 -13.39 -16.87
N GLY A 17 -0.10 -12.61 -15.86
CA GLY A 17 0.82 -12.23 -14.77
C GLY A 17 0.79 -10.76 -14.36
N THR A 18 0.04 -9.90 -15.04
CA THR A 18 -0.09 -8.49 -14.68
C THR A 18 -0.72 -8.34 -13.29
N SER A 19 -0.09 -7.59 -12.40
CA SER A 19 -0.64 -7.27 -11.09
C SER A 19 -1.58 -6.06 -11.16
N LEU A 20 -2.63 -6.10 -10.34
CA LEU A 20 -3.54 -4.97 -10.10
C LEU A 20 -3.15 -4.33 -8.76
N TYR A 21 -2.57 -3.12 -8.79
CA TYR A 21 -1.91 -2.51 -7.63
C TYR A 21 -2.87 -1.72 -6.73
N ALA A 22 -3.73 -0.91 -7.34
CA ALA A 22 -4.70 -0.06 -6.64
C ALA A 22 -5.91 0.24 -7.53
N PRO A 23 -7.11 0.39 -6.96
CA PRO A 23 -8.28 0.81 -7.72
C PRO A 23 -8.15 2.27 -8.19
N THR A 24 -8.81 2.59 -9.30
CA THR A 24 -8.95 3.95 -9.88
C THR A 24 -10.35 4.49 -9.65
N GLY A 25 -10.56 5.80 -9.85
CA GLY A 25 -11.86 6.45 -9.64
C GLY A 25 -12.97 5.91 -10.55
N ASN A 26 -12.59 5.41 -11.73
CA ASN A 26 -13.51 4.91 -12.75
C ASN A 26 -13.75 3.38 -12.68
N GLY A 27 -13.35 2.73 -11.58
CA GLY A 27 -13.58 1.30 -11.35
C GLY A 27 -12.61 0.35 -12.08
N ASP A 28 -11.57 0.88 -12.73
CA ASP A 28 -10.43 0.09 -13.22
C ASP A 28 -9.32 0.04 -12.16
N PHE A 29 -8.14 -0.48 -12.50
CA PHE A 29 -6.98 -0.55 -11.62
C PHE A 29 -5.75 0.07 -12.27
N ILE A 30 -4.86 0.64 -11.46
CA ILE A 30 -3.47 0.82 -11.84
C ILE A 30 -2.85 -0.58 -11.94
N PHE A 31 -2.26 -0.89 -13.09
CA PHE A 31 -1.82 -2.25 -13.41
C PHE A 31 -0.41 -2.26 -13.98
N GLY A 32 0.27 -3.40 -13.89
CA GLY A 32 1.68 -3.48 -14.27
C GLY A 32 2.35 -4.78 -13.88
N HIS A 33 3.68 -4.75 -13.84
CA HIS A 33 4.49 -5.84 -13.35
C HIS A 33 5.81 -5.32 -12.76
N ASP A 34 6.21 -5.88 -11.62
CA ASP A 34 7.50 -5.63 -10.98
C ASP A 34 8.41 -6.85 -11.15
N GLY A 35 9.72 -6.66 -11.11
CA GLY A 35 10.68 -7.75 -11.24
C GLY A 35 11.86 -7.55 -10.29
N ALA A 36 12.36 -8.64 -9.72
CA ALA A 36 13.55 -8.64 -8.88
C ALA A 36 14.40 -9.89 -9.18
N ASN A 37 15.71 -9.73 -9.24
CA ASN A 37 16.65 -10.85 -9.45
C ASN A 37 18.02 -10.56 -8.82
N ASP A 38 18.81 -11.60 -8.58
CA ASP A 38 20.21 -11.47 -8.18
C ASP A 38 21.14 -11.21 -9.38
N PRO A 39 22.23 -10.40 -9.23
CA PRO A 39 22.68 -9.70 -8.02
C PRO A 39 22.11 -8.27 -7.92
N ALA A 40 20.88 -8.13 -7.44
CA ALA A 40 20.14 -6.87 -7.22
C ALA A 40 19.79 -6.07 -8.50
N ILE A 41 19.11 -6.73 -9.44
CA ILE A 41 18.34 -6.06 -10.50
C ILE A 41 16.89 -5.94 -10.04
N ASN A 42 16.32 -4.74 -10.07
CA ASN A 42 14.93 -4.49 -9.72
C ASN A 42 14.24 -3.63 -10.78
N THR A 43 12.99 -3.94 -11.09
CA THR A 43 12.20 -3.27 -12.13
C THR A 43 10.78 -3.03 -11.65
N ALA A 44 10.17 -1.96 -12.14
CA ALA A 44 8.76 -1.69 -11.98
C ALA A 44 8.22 -1.07 -13.27
N ALA A 45 7.14 -1.62 -13.81
CA ALA A 45 6.42 -1.06 -14.96
C ALA A 45 4.94 -0.99 -14.62
N ARG A 46 4.37 0.22 -14.56
CA ARG A 46 3.00 0.46 -14.10
C ARG A 46 2.31 1.51 -14.96
N LEU A 47 1.01 1.38 -15.16
CA LEU A 47 0.18 2.29 -15.96
C LEU A 47 -1.13 2.61 -15.22
N ASN A 48 -1.47 3.89 -15.16
CA ASN A 48 -2.77 4.36 -14.73
C ASN A 48 -3.68 4.55 -15.96
N PRO A 49 -4.68 3.68 -16.19
CA PRO A 49 -5.56 3.79 -17.35
C PRO A 49 -6.50 5.00 -17.29
N GLU A 50 -6.70 5.59 -16.11
CA GLU A 50 -7.56 6.76 -15.92
C GLU A 50 -6.87 8.05 -16.39
N SER A 51 -5.60 8.27 -16.01
CA SER A 51 -4.84 9.44 -16.44
C SER A 51 -4.08 9.23 -17.75
N GLY A 52 -3.76 7.98 -18.09
CA GLY A 52 -2.84 7.65 -19.18
C GLY A 52 -1.36 7.72 -18.77
N ASP A 53 -1.06 8.04 -17.51
CA ASP A 53 0.31 8.11 -17.00
C ASP A 53 0.92 6.71 -16.84
N ALA A 54 2.22 6.62 -17.06
CA ALA A 54 2.98 5.38 -16.87
C ALA A 54 4.33 5.64 -16.22
N LEU A 55 4.81 4.63 -15.49
CA LEU A 55 6.11 4.61 -14.84
C LEU A 55 6.84 3.34 -15.26
N VAL A 56 8.08 3.49 -15.72
CA VAL A 56 8.99 2.37 -16.00
C VAL A 56 10.34 2.68 -15.35
N ILE A 57 10.78 1.80 -14.45
CA ILE A 57 12.04 1.94 -13.72
C ILE A 57 12.82 0.65 -13.85
N LEU A 58 14.12 0.79 -14.10
CA LEU A 58 15.13 -0.27 -13.95
C LEU A 58 16.21 0.24 -13.00
N VAL A 59 16.49 -0.53 -11.96
CA VAL A 59 17.54 -0.26 -10.98
C VAL A 59 18.50 -1.45 -10.95
N SER A 60 19.80 -1.15 -10.87
CA SER A 60 20.85 -2.12 -10.56
C SER A 60 21.56 -1.73 -9.27
N GLY A 61 21.90 -2.71 -8.43
CA GLY A 61 22.62 -2.49 -7.17
C GLY A 61 21.72 -2.22 -5.96
N GLN A 62 20.40 -2.20 -6.15
CA GLN A 62 19.42 -2.14 -5.06
C GLN A 62 18.26 -3.11 -5.36
N SER A 63 17.92 -3.95 -4.38
CA SER A 63 16.99 -5.06 -4.56
C SER A 63 15.51 -4.67 -4.66
N SER A 64 15.12 -3.50 -4.12
CA SER A 64 13.71 -3.10 -4.00
C SER A 64 13.38 -1.66 -4.40
N LEU A 65 14.37 -0.86 -4.80
CA LEU A 65 14.16 0.59 -5.00
C LEU A 65 13.12 0.90 -6.09
N ALA A 66 13.15 0.21 -7.24
CA ALA A 66 12.16 0.41 -8.30
C ALA A 66 10.74 0.08 -7.81
N THR A 67 10.59 -1.00 -7.04
CA THR A 67 9.31 -1.39 -6.43
C THR A 67 8.83 -0.36 -5.41
N THR A 68 9.71 0.16 -4.54
CA THR A 68 9.37 1.22 -3.58
C THR A 68 8.92 2.49 -4.30
N LEU A 69 9.69 2.98 -5.28
CA LEU A 69 9.33 4.15 -6.06
C LEU A 69 8.03 3.96 -6.86
N GLY A 70 7.81 2.74 -7.37
CA GLY A 70 6.55 2.38 -8.00
C GLY A 70 5.38 2.49 -7.02
N SER A 71 5.56 2.07 -5.78
CA SER A 71 4.53 2.07 -4.73
C SER A 71 4.16 3.49 -4.34
N ASP A 72 5.17 4.36 -4.16
CA ASP A 72 4.98 5.78 -3.90
C ASP A 72 4.25 6.49 -5.05
N TRP A 73 4.58 6.13 -6.30
CA TRP A 73 3.90 6.66 -7.47
C TRP A 73 2.44 6.20 -7.56
N VAL A 74 2.13 4.94 -7.22
CA VAL A 74 0.73 4.45 -7.13
C VAL A 74 -0.05 5.21 -6.07
N PHE A 75 0.55 5.44 -4.89
CA PHE A 75 -0.07 6.23 -3.84
C PHE A 75 -0.32 7.67 -4.30
N TRP A 76 0.63 8.28 -5.02
CA TRP A 76 0.45 9.62 -5.60
C TRP A 76 -0.68 9.68 -6.63
N GLN A 77 -0.83 8.64 -7.47
CA GLN A 77 -1.83 8.59 -8.54
C GLN A 77 -3.25 8.27 -8.04
N SER A 78 -3.39 7.40 -7.03
CA SER A 78 -4.69 6.86 -6.60
C SER A 78 -5.14 7.32 -5.22
N GLY A 79 -4.22 7.82 -4.38
CA GLY A 79 -4.46 8.08 -2.96
C GLY A 79 -4.53 6.81 -2.09
N TYR A 80 -4.39 5.61 -2.69
CA TYR A 80 -4.38 4.35 -1.99
C TYR A 80 -2.96 3.77 -1.93
N PRO A 81 -2.51 3.28 -0.76
CA PRO A 81 -1.26 2.54 -0.70
C PRO A 81 -1.41 1.27 -1.55
N ASP A 82 -0.36 0.94 -2.30
CA ASP A 82 -0.35 -0.30 -3.07
C ASP A 82 -0.04 -1.51 -2.18
N LEU A 83 -0.05 -2.69 -2.80
CA LEU A 83 0.20 -3.96 -2.14
C LEU A 83 1.63 -4.12 -1.60
N PHE A 84 2.61 -3.41 -2.18
CA PHE A 84 4.01 -3.46 -1.78
C PHE A 84 4.38 -2.41 -0.73
N ALA A 85 3.51 -1.43 -0.48
CA ALA A 85 3.66 -0.41 0.56
C ALA A 85 3.41 -0.94 1.99
N THR A 86 3.20 -2.25 2.16
CA THR A 86 2.81 -2.88 3.44
C THR A 86 3.68 -2.41 4.62
N ASP A 87 5.00 -2.53 4.53
CA ASP A 87 5.92 -2.12 5.61
C ASP A 87 5.82 -0.63 5.94
N THR A 88 5.70 0.21 4.92
CA THR A 88 5.52 1.66 5.06
C THR A 88 4.20 1.98 5.76
N VAL A 89 3.11 1.31 5.36
CA VAL A 89 1.79 1.48 5.97
C VAL A 89 1.81 1.07 7.45
N PHE A 90 2.32 -0.13 7.76
CA PHE A 90 2.44 -0.62 9.14
C PHE A 90 3.29 0.30 10.01
N GLY A 91 4.39 0.83 9.48
CA GLY A 91 5.23 1.81 10.17
C GLY A 91 4.47 3.12 10.47
N SER A 92 3.75 3.65 9.47
CA SER A 92 3.03 4.92 9.60
C SER A 92 1.84 4.87 10.57
N MET A 93 1.16 3.72 10.68
CA MET A 93 -0.03 3.58 11.51
C MET A 93 0.28 3.33 13.00
N MET A 94 1.48 2.84 13.31
CA MET A 94 1.86 2.39 14.65
C MET A 94 1.75 3.50 15.70
N VAL A 95 2.34 4.67 15.42
CA VAL A 95 2.38 5.79 16.39
C VAL A 95 0.98 6.36 16.64
N PRO A 96 0.16 6.68 15.62
CA PRO A 96 -1.22 7.09 15.83
C PRO A 96 -2.07 6.05 16.57
N ALA A 97 -1.92 4.77 16.24
CA ALA A 97 -2.68 3.69 16.88
C ALA A 97 -2.34 3.55 18.37
N LEU A 98 -1.04 3.54 18.72
CA LEU A 98 -0.59 3.42 20.11
C LEU A 98 -0.97 4.64 20.93
N SER A 99 -0.75 5.85 20.40
CA SER A 99 -1.09 7.09 21.10
C SER A 99 -2.60 7.24 21.28
N GLY A 100 -3.40 6.97 20.25
CA GLY A 100 -4.86 6.98 20.34
C GLY A 100 -5.38 5.97 21.36
N THR A 101 -4.81 4.76 21.38
CA THR A 101 -5.16 3.73 22.38
C THR A 101 -4.82 4.20 23.79
N ALA A 102 -3.64 4.80 24.01
CA ALA A 102 -3.23 5.31 25.32
C ALA A 102 -4.19 6.39 25.84
N VAL A 103 -4.60 7.33 24.98
CA VAL A 103 -5.57 8.38 25.32
C VAL A 103 -6.93 7.79 25.69
N ILE A 104 -7.43 6.81 24.92
CA ILE A 104 -8.70 6.15 25.21
C ILE A 104 -8.66 5.47 26.58
N LEU A 105 -7.57 4.76 26.88
CA LEU A 105 -7.39 4.10 28.18
C LEU A 105 -7.31 5.11 29.34
N GLU A 106 -6.57 6.21 29.16
CA GLU A 106 -6.48 7.27 30.17
C GLU A 106 -7.84 7.88 30.47
N VAL A 107 -8.60 8.23 29.43
CA VAL A 107 -9.97 8.77 29.57
C VAL A 107 -10.88 7.77 30.27
N ALA A 108 -10.82 6.49 29.90
CA ALA A 108 -11.61 5.43 30.54
C ALA A 108 -11.30 5.30 32.04
N VAL A 109 -10.02 5.35 32.41
CA VAL A 109 -9.58 5.31 33.81
C VAL A 109 -10.09 6.53 34.58
N VAL A 110 -9.94 7.74 34.03
CA VAL A 110 -10.41 8.98 34.67
C VAL A 110 -11.92 8.97 34.89
N LEU A 111 -12.70 8.55 33.88
CA LEU A 111 -14.16 8.45 33.99
C LEU A 111 -14.57 7.38 35.01
N GLY A 112 -13.92 6.22 35.01
CA GLY A 112 -14.18 5.15 35.99
C GLY A 112 -13.87 5.54 37.43
N LEU A 113 -12.81 6.31 37.67
CA LEU A 113 -12.49 6.83 39.00
C LEU A 113 -13.48 7.91 39.46
N ARG A 114 -13.99 8.74 38.54
CA ARG A 114 -14.97 9.80 38.87
C ARG A 114 -16.35 9.23 39.20
N THR A 115 -16.79 8.16 38.54
CA THR A 115 -18.07 7.50 38.84
C THR A 115 -18.04 6.78 40.17
N ARG A 116 -16.91 6.13 40.53
CA ARG A 116 -16.72 5.48 41.85
C ARG A 116 -16.70 6.45 43.03
N ARG A 117 -16.29 7.71 42.84
CA ARG A 117 -16.31 8.73 43.92
C ARG A 117 -17.71 9.34 44.16
N LYS A 118 -18.65 9.12 43.24
CA LYS A 118 -20.03 9.64 43.34
C LYS A 118 -21.03 8.61 43.90
N ALA A 119 -20.64 7.34 43.98
CA ALA A 119 -21.38 6.27 44.65
C ALA A 119 -20.88 6.10 46.08
#